data_AF-A0A517ZLC6-F1
#
_entry.id   AF-A0A517ZLC6-F1
#
_cell.length_a   1.000
_cell.length_b   1.000
_cell.length_c   1.000
_cell.angle_alpha   90.00
_cell.angle_beta   90.00
_cell.angle_gamma   90.00
#
_symmetry.space_group_name_H-M   'P 1'
#
loop_
_entity.id
_entity.type
_entity.pdbx_description
1 polymer ?
#
loop_
_entity_poly.entity_id
_entity_poly.type
_entity_poly.pdbx_seq_one_letter_code
_entity_poly.pdbx_strand_id
1 'polypeptide(L)'
;MVDRNWHNQLQRELARQGLPRLYTERLMDELLDHALCLKEETNVMDATKTKATKIPDAPVERIGKPEQLAQAAGDEYRRRTWLGRHPILTFLIAPLPMLVLSWILCLLVFVGTAELLEEFNEGPQGLTKSTVSATTLLLMETAFYVWAAAPFVLTTCLLCWMAQRTARGPKWMLAAGLIVTLVAAMYQLDMALPTQPGNGQLSADMGFPPWQTNASTAESEADTISFATSRHLLGRILFPMLPFAICGLFLWRNSRGTPRPPMLSHAAPLSTSH
;
A
#
# COMPACT_ATOMS: atom_id res chain seq x y z
N MET A 1 -9.35 40.04 5.99
CA MET A 1 -8.86 38.69 6.36
C MET A 1 -9.62 37.72 5.49
N VAL A 2 -8.96 36.73 4.88
CA VAL A 2 -9.70 35.61 4.24
C VAL A 2 -10.58 34.98 5.32
N ASP A 3 -11.87 34.79 5.04
CA ASP A 3 -12.80 34.25 6.02
C ASP A 3 -12.28 32.89 6.51
N ARG A 4 -12.16 32.72 7.83
CA ARG A 4 -11.76 31.45 8.45
C ARG A 4 -12.67 30.31 7.99
N ASN A 5 -13.94 30.61 7.67
CA ASN A 5 -14.87 29.63 7.13
C ASN A 5 -14.45 29.10 5.76
N TRP A 6 -13.99 29.99 4.86
CA TRP A 6 -13.51 29.62 3.54
C TRP A 6 -12.26 28.74 3.63
N HIS A 7 -11.31 29.09 4.51
CA HIS A 7 -10.10 28.30 4.75
C HIS A 7 -10.43 26.89 5.28
N ASN A 8 -11.33 26.79 6.27
CA ASN A 8 -11.78 25.52 6.83
C ASN A 8 -12.58 24.68 5.82
N GLN A 9 -13.29 25.32 4.89
CA GLN A 9 -13.98 24.64 3.81
C GLN A 9 -12.99 24.09 2.78
N LEU A 10 -12.04 24.89 2.32
CA LEU A 10 -11.00 24.44 1.39
C LEU A 10 -10.18 23.28 1.98
N GLN A 11 -9.78 23.36 3.25
CA GLN A 11 -9.06 22.27 3.90
C GLN A 11 -9.87 20.97 3.95
N ARG A 12 -11.19 21.05 4.18
CA ARG A 12 -12.09 19.88 4.14
C ARG A 12 -12.21 19.32 2.73
N GLU A 13 -12.32 20.16 1.70
CA GLU A 13 -12.40 19.72 0.32
C GLU A 13 -11.09 19.10 -0.17
N LEU A 14 -9.93 19.68 0.17
CA LEU A 14 -8.61 19.08 -0.14
C LEU A 14 -8.43 17.71 0.53
N ALA A 15 -8.91 17.56 1.77
CA ALA A 15 -8.93 16.28 2.46
C ALA A 15 -9.86 15.27 1.78
N ARG A 16 -11.04 15.70 1.29
CA ARG A 16 -11.97 14.85 0.51
C ARG A 16 -11.35 14.37 -0.81
N GLN A 17 -10.48 15.16 -1.41
CA GLN A 17 -9.72 14.78 -2.61
C GLN A 17 -8.60 13.76 -2.33
N GLY A 18 -8.34 13.42 -1.05
CA GLY A 18 -7.31 12.45 -0.68
C GLY A 18 -5.88 12.94 -0.90
N LEU A 19 -5.67 14.26 -0.94
CA LEU A 19 -4.36 14.84 -1.14
C LEU A 19 -3.46 14.64 0.09
N PRO A 20 -2.15 14.37 -0.08
CA PRO A 20 -1.23 14.25 1.04
C PRO A 20 -1.19 15.53 1.88
N ARG A 21 -1.17 15.36 3.21
CA ARG A 21 -1.22 16.48 4.16
C ARG A 21 -0.16 17.56 3.89
N LEU A 22 1.09 17.15 3.65
CA LEU A 22 2.19 18.08 3.37
C LEU A 22 1.95 18.90 2.09
N TYR A 23 1.32 18.30 1.08
CA TYR A 23 0.95 18.99 -0.15
C TYR A 23 -0.18 20.00 0.11
N THR A 24 -1.19 19.59 0.88
CA THR A 24 -2.30 20.46 1.30
C THR A 24 -1.79 21.65 2.12
N GLU A 25 -0.91 21.45 3.11
CA GLU A 25 -0.34 22.54 3.92
C GLU A 25 0.42 23.54 3.05
N ARG A 26 1.33 23.06 2.20
CA ARG A 26 2.06 23.92 1.25
C ARG A 26 1.13 24.70 0.32
N LEU A 27 0.09 24.06 -0.22
CA LEU A 27 -0.88 24.71 -1.09
C LEU A 27 -1.68 25.78 -0.35
N MET A 28 -2.05 25.52 0.91
CA MET A 28 -2.75 26.51 1.73
C MET A 28 -1.87 27.73 2.01
N ASP A 29 -0.59 27.53 2.32
CA ASP A 29 0.37 28.62 2.53
C ASP A 29 0.52 29.46 1.25
N GLU A 30 0.71 28.79 0.09
CA GLU A 30 0.82 29.45 -1.22
C GLU A 30 -0.45 30.25 -1.58
N LEU A 31 -1.64 29.71 -1.29
CA LEU A 31 -2.90 30.41 -1.52
C LEU A 31 -3.11 31.60 -0.56
N LEU A 32 -2.63 31.50 0.69
CA LEU A 32 -2.67 32.60 1.65
C LEU A 32 -1.75 33.74 1.21
N ASP A 33 -0.55 33.42 0.75
CA ASP A 33 0.39 34.40 0.21
C ASP A 33 -0.22 35.10 -1.02
N HIS A 34 -0.79 34.34 -1.96
CA HIS A 34 -1.49 34.91 -3.11
C HIS A 34 -2.68 35.81 -2.71
N ALA A 35 -3.45 35.42 -1.70
CA ALA A 35 -4.55 36.24 -1.19
C ALA A 35 -4.06 37.56 -0.56
N LEU A 36 -2.91 37.55 0.11
CA LEU A 36 -2.27 38.75 0.64
C LEU A 36 -1.79 39.67 -0.48
N CYS A 37 -1.14 39.14 -1.51
CA CYS A 37 -0.73 39.91 -2.69
C CYS A 37 -1.93 40.57 -3.39
N LEU A 38 -3.03 39.83 -3.61
CA LEU A 38 -4.25 40.37 -4.22
C LEU A 38 -4.86 41.50 -3.39
N LYS A 39 -4.78 41.39 -2.06
CA LYS A 39 -5.26 42.43 -1.14
C LYS A 39 -4.40 43.69 -1.24
N GLU A 40 -3.07 43.53 -1.29
CA GLU A 40 -2.14 44.65 -1.45
C GLU A 40 -2.35 45.37 -2.79
N GLU A 41 -2.49 44.63 -3.88
CA GLU A 41 -2.81 45.17 -5.21
C GLU A 41 -4.12 45.97 -5.19
N THR A 42 -5.17 45.44 -4.56
CA THR A 42 -6.46 46.13 -4.43
C THR A 42 -6.32 47.43 -3.64
N ASN A 43 -5.56 47.43 -2.53
CA ASN A 43 -5.32 48.63 -1.72
C ASN A 43 -4.57 49.72 -2.51
N VAL A 44 -3.57 49.35 -3.32
CA VAL A 44 -2.82 50.28 -4.17
C VAL A 44 -3.72 50.91 -5.23
N MET A 45 -4.60 50.10 -5.84
CA MET A 45 -5.57 50.59 -6.83
C MET A 45 -6.61 51.53 -6.22
N ASP A 46 -7.10 51.22 -5.01
CA ASP A 46 -8.09 52.04 -4.32
C ASP A 46 -7.51 53.37 -3.83
N ALA A 47 -6.26 53.39 -3.36
CA ALA A 47 -5.57 54.62 -2.98
C ALA A 47 -5.39 55.58 -4.17
N THR A 48 -5.31 55.04 -5.39
CA THR A 48 -5.15 55.82 -6.63
C THR A 48 -6.50 56.27 -7.20
N LYS A 49 -7.60 55.58 -6.89
CA LYS A 49 -8.96 55.91 -7.36
C LYS A 49 -9.71 56.77 -6.35
N THR A 50 -9.35 58.05 -6.30
CA THR A 50 -10.08 59.06 -5.53
C THR A 50 -11.54 59.18 -6.02
N LYS A 51 -12.49 58.68 -5.21
CA LYS A 51 -13.91 59.10 -5.06
C LYS A 51 -15.11 58.49 -5.81
N ALA A 52 -15.06 57.67 -6.86
CA ALA A 52 -16.30 57.42 -7.63
C ALA A 52 -16.87 55.99 -7.72
N THR A 53 -16.13 54.92 -7.45
CA THR A 53 -16.71 53.56 -7.62
C THR A 53 -16.24 52.65 -6.51
N LYS A 54 -17.13 52.37 -5.56
CA LYS A 54 -16.93 51.38 -4.50
C LYS A 54 -16.85 50.01 -5.16
N ILE A 55 -15.65 49.51 -5.42
CA ILE A 55 -15.45 48.16 -5.93
C ILE A 55 -15.91 47.21 -4.80
N PRO A 56 -16.88 46.31 -5.05
CA PRO A 56 -17.38 45.44 -3.99
C PRO A 56 -16.26 44.58 -3.41
N ASP A 57 -16.29 44.41 -2.08
CA ASP A 57 -15.34 43.74 -1.19
C ASP A 57 -15.11 42.23 -1.48
N ALA A 58 -14.85 41.82 -2.72
CA ALA A 58 -14.87 40.40 -3.08
C ALA A 58 -13.49 39.85 -3.52
N PRO A 59 -12.41 39.96 -2.73
CA PRO A 59 -11.19 39.20 -2.99
C PRO A 59 -11.45 37.68 -2.99
N VAL A 60 -12.51 37.23 -2.30
CA VAL A 60 -12.98 35.84 -2.28
C VAL A 60 -13.50 35.38 -3.65
N GLU A 61 -14.13 36.27 -4.42
CA GLU A 61 -14.71 35.93 -5.71
C GLU A 61 -13.63 35.74 -6.79
N ARG A 62 -12.51 36.47 -6.69
CA ARG A 62 -11.34 36.28 -7.56
C ARG A 62 -10.58 34.97 -7.30
N ILE A 63 -10.46 34.55 -6.05
CA ILE A 63 -9.77 33.30 -5.68
C ILE A 63 -10.61 32.08 -6.11
N GLY A 64 -11.95 32.22 -6.13
CA GLY A 64 -12.87 31.19 -6.58
C GLY A 64 -13.43 30.31 -5.47
N LYS A 65 -14.30 29.38 -5.86
CA LYS A 65 -14.97 28.49 -4.90
C LYS A 65 -13.99 27.42 -4.37
N PRO A 66 -14.00 27.12 -3.06
CA PRO A 66 -13.05 26.17 -2.47
C PRO A 66 -13.16 24.76 -3.08
N GLU A 67 -14.34 24.34 -3.51
CA GLU A 67 -14.56 23.05 -4.18
C GLU A 67 -13.82 22.98 -5.52
N GLN A 68 -13.88 24.06 -6.30
CA GLN A 68 -13.23 24.14 -7.61
C GLN A 68 -11.71 24.14 -7.47
N LEU A 69 -11.19 24.87 -6.48
CA LEU A 69 -9.75 24.88 -6.17
C LEU A 69 -9.26 23.51 -5.70
N ALA A 70 -10.01 22.86 -4.81
CA ALA A 70 -9.65 21.53 -4.34
C ALA A 70 -9.67 20.50 -5.48
N GLN A 71 -10.67 20.57 -6.37
CA GLN A 71 -10.74 19.71 -7.56
C GLN A 71 -9.56 19.97 -8.50
N ALA A 72 -9.27 21.24 -8.80
CA ALA A 72 -8.15 21.63 -9.66
C ALA A 72 -6.80 21.17 -9.07
N ALA A 73 -6.59 21.36 -7.77
CA ALA A 73 -5.41 20.88 -7.06
C ALA A 73 -5.30 19.35 -7.11
N GLY A 74 -6.43 18.65 -6.95
CA GLY A 74 -6.51 17.19 -7.10
C GLY A 74 -6.11 16.72 -8.50
N ASP A 75 -6.63 17.37 -9.54
CA ASP A 75 -6.33 17.06 -10.93
C ASP A 75 -4.86 17.35 -11.27
N GLU A 76 -4.35 18.50 -10.83
CA GLU A 76 -2.96 18.90 -11.03
C GLU A 76 -2.00 17.94 -10.31
N TYR A 77 -2.29 17.58 -9.06
CA TYR A 77 -1.50 16.62 -8.30
C TYR A 77 -1.43 15.26 -9.01
N ARG A 78 -2.58 14.75 -9.51
CA ARG A 78 -2.63 13.50 -10.28
C ARG A 78 -1.87 13.60 -11.59
N ARG A 79 -1.85 14.76 -12.24
CA ARG A 79 -1.11 15.00 -13.49
C ARG A 79 0.40 15.11 -13.30
N ARG A 80 0.90 15.38 -12.09
CA ARG A 80 2.35 15.49 -11.85
C ARG A 80 3.08 14.15 -11.86
N THR A 81 2.42 13.06 -11.47
CA THR A 81 3.05 11.74 -11.41
C THR A 81 2.63 10.86 -12.58
N TRP A 82 3.56 10.07 -13.12
CA TRP A 82 3.25 9.13 -14.19
C TRP A 82 2.19 8.10 -13.76
N LEU A 83 2.31 7.59 -12.52
CA LEU A 83 1.33 6.69 -11.90
C LEU A 83 -0.07 7.31 -11.84
N GLY A 84 -0.12 8.62 -11.55
CA GLY A 84 -1.36 9.39 -11.55
C GLY A 84 -1.96 9.59 -12.94
N ARG A 85 -1.17 9.62 -14.02
CA ARG A 85 -1.68 9.77 -15.40
C ARG A 85 -2.28 8.48 -15.95
N HIS A 86 -1.70 7.33 -15.62
CA HIS A 86 -2.06 6.03 -16.20
C HIS A 86 -2.54 5.04 -15.11
N PRO A 87 -3.74 5.26 -14.52
CA PRO A 87 -4.23 4.41 -13.43
C PRO A 87 -4.52 2.98 -13.89
N ILE A 88 -4.97 2.79 -15.14
CA ILE A 88 -5.24 1.46 -15.70
C ILE A 88 -3.93 0.66 -15.79
N LEU A 89 -2.89 1.26 -16.37
CA LEU A 89 -1.57 0.62 -16.48
C LEU A 89 -0.98 0.32 -15.11
N THR A 90 -1.15 1.22 -14.13
CA THR A 90 -0.58 1.07 -12.79
C THR A 90 -1.32 0.04 -11.93
N PHE A 91 -2.64 0.03 -11.94
CA PHE A 91 -3.42 -0.79 -11.00
C PHE A 91 -4.02 -2.06 -11.61
N LEU A 92 -4.08 -2.18 -12.94
CA LEU A 92 -4.52 -3.42 -13.60
C LEU A 92 -3.34 -4.19 -14.20
N ILE A 93 -2.37 -3.50 -14.82
CA ILE A 93 -1.27 -4.19 -15.52
C ILE A 93 -0.07 -4.38 -14.58
N ALA A 94 0.34 -3.35 -13.84
CA ALA A 94 1.54 -3.42 -13.00
C ALA A 94 1.51 -4.41 -11.81
N PRO A 95 0.36 -4.85 -11.25
CA PRO A 95 0.37 -5.87 -10.20
C PRO A 95 1.07 -7.17 -10.60
N LEU A 96 0.95 -7.58 -11.87
CA LEU A 96 1.57 -8.81 -12.38
C LEU A 96 3.10 -8.74 -12.41
N PRO A 97 3.75 -7.78 -13.09
CA PRO A 97 5.21 -7.67 -13.04
C PRO A 97 5.72 -7.36 -11.63
N MET A 98 5.00 -6.57 -10.83
CA MET A 98 5.38 -6.33 -9.43
C MET A 98 5.34 -7.61 -8.59
N LEU A 99 4.41 -8.52 -8.87
CA LEU A 99 4.36 -9.83 -8.24
C LEU A 99 5.54 -10.70 -8.66
N VAL A 100 5.90 -10.73 -9.94
CA VAL A 100 7.10 -11.45 -10.41
C VAL A 100 8.36 -10.91 -9.73
N LEU A 101 8.50 -9.58 -9.64
CA LEU A 101 9.62 -8.95 -8.96
C LEU A 101 9.66 -9.25 -7.46
N SER A 102 8.51 -9.29 -6.78
CA SER A 102 8.44 -9.65 -5.36
C SER A 102 8.82 -11.10 -5.13
N TRP A 103 8.41 -12.01 -6.02
CA TRP A 103 8.85 -13.41 -6.01
C TRP A 103 10.36 -13.55 -6.13
N ILE A 104 10.97 -12.89 -7.12
CA ILE A 104 12.43 -12.89 -7.30
C ILE A 104 13.13 -12.38 -6.04
N LEU A 105 12.64 -11.28 -5.46
CA LEU A 105 13.20 -10.73 -4.21
C LEU A 105 13.08 -11.72 -3.04
N CYS A 106 11.91 -12.33 -2.85
CA CYS A 106 11.69 -13.32 -1.79
C CYS A 106 12.56 -14.58 -1.97
N LEU A 107 12.81 -15.01 -3.20
CA LEU A 107 13.72 -16.12 -3.52
C LEU A 107 15.17 -15.75 -3.22
N LEU A 108 15.63 -14.56 -3.61
CA LEU A 108 16.98 -14.09 -3.30
C LEU A 108 17.21 -13.99 -1.80
N VAL A 109 16.24 -13.45 -1.05
CA VAL A 109 16.29 -13.40 0.41
C VAL A 109 16.36 -14.81 0.99
N PHE A 110 15.54 -15.74 0.49
CA PHE A 110 15.53 -17.13 0.97
C PHE A 110 16.87 -17.83 0.75
N VAL A 111 17.41 -17.79 -0.47
CA VAL A 111 18.72 -18.38 -0.79
C VAL A 111 19.81 -17.72 0.06
N GLY A 112 19.83 -16.38 0.14
CA GLY A 112 20.80 -15.67 0.95
C GLY A 112 20.72 -16.03 2.44
N THR A 113 19.52 -16.21 2.99
CA THR A 113 19.38 -16.66 4.39
C THR A 113 19.79 -18.12 4.60
N ALA A 114 19.60 -18.99 3.60
CA ALA A 114 19.99 -20.39 3.70
C ALA A 114 21.52 -20.54 3.75
N GLU A 115 22.23 -19.83 2.86
CA GLU A 115 23.70 -19.78 2.83
C GLU A 115 24.26 -19.25 4.16
N LEU A 116 23.72 -18.12 4.65
CA LEU A 116 24.14 -17.56 5.94
C LEU A 116 23.90 -18.53 7.10
N LEU A 117 22.76 -19.22 7.12
CA LEU A 117 22.47 -20.21 8.16
C LEU A 117 23.43 -21.40 8.10
N GLU A 118 23.87 -21.82 6.92
CA GLU A 118 24.87 -22.88 6.77
C GLU A 118 26.22 -22.46 7.39
N GLU A 119 26.67 -21.23 7.13
CA GLU A 119 27.90 -20.68 7.72
C GLU A 119 27.82 -20.61 9.26
N PHE A 120 26.67 -20.25 9.83
CA PHE A 120 26.51 -20.18 11.29
C PHE A 120 26.28 -21.55 11.96
N ASN A 121 26.01 -22.60 11.18
CA ASN A 121 25.65 -23.91 11.69
C ASN A 121 26.81 -24.92 11.66
N GLU A 122 28.05 -24.45 11.85
CA GLU A 122 29.24 -25.30 12.15
C GLU A 122 29.09 -26.16 13.44
N GLY A 123 27.90 -26.22 14.04
CA GLY A 123 27.59 -27.14 15.12
C GLY A 123 27.81 -28.61 14.72
N PRO A 124 28.03 -29.50 15.70
CA PRO A 124 28.38 -30.89 15.45
C PRO A 124 27.37 -31.53 14.49
N GLN A 125 27.87 -31.90 13.30
CA GLN A 125 27.12 -32.50 12.20
C GLN A 125 26.45 -33.79 12.66
N GLY A 126 25.24 -33.66 13.19
CA GLY A 126 24.62 -34.75 13.93
C GLY A 126 23.23 -34.43 14.45
N LEU A 127 22.41 -33.73 13.66
CA LEU A 127 20.96 -33.92 13.79
C LEU A 127 20.65 -35.37 13.39
N THR A 128 20.83 -36.27 14.34
CA THR A 128 20.52 -37.68 14.22
C THR A 128 19.03 -37.80 13.87
N LYS A 129 18.73 -38.63 12.85
CA LYS A 129 17.41 -38.93 12.27
C LYS A 129 16.29 -39.30 13.26
N SER A 130 16.55 -39.38 14.57
CA SER A 130 15.74 -40.15 15.51
C SER A 130 14.46 -39.45 16.00
N THR A 131 14.36 -38.11 15.99
CA THR A 131 13.07 -37.48 16.34
C THR A 131 13.00 -36.03 15.87
N VAL A 132 12.52 -35.81 14.64
CA VAL A 132 12.00 -34.48 14.30
C VAL A 132 10.77 -34.28 15.18
N SER A 133 10.91 -33.45 16.21
CA SER A 133 9.79 -33.14 17.11
C SER A 133 8.62 -32.58 16.29
N ALA A 134 7.39 -32.89 16.70
CA ALA A 134 6.19 -32.30 16.11
C ALA A 134 6.25 -30.76 16.08
N THR A 135 6.94 -30.15 17.05
CA THR A 135 7.19 -28.70 17.09
C THR A 135 8.05 -28.22 15.93
N THR A 136 9.09 -28.97 15.54
CA THR A 136 9.96 -28.62 14.41
C THR A 136 9.21 -28.71 13.09
N LEU A 137 8.39 -29.76 12.91
CA LEU A 137 7.53 -29.88 11.73
C LEU A 137 6.55 -28.71 11.62
N LEU A 138 5.89 -28.34 12.72
CA LEU A 138 5.00 -27.17 12.76
C LEU A 138 5.73 -25.87 12.41
N LEU A 139 6.95 -25.67 12.94
CA LEU A 139 7.75 -24.48 12.62
C LEU A 139 8.14 -24.44 11.14
N MET A 140 8.57 -25.56 10.55
CA MET A 140 8.90 -25.63 9.12
C MET A 140 7.67 -25.37 8.25
N GLU A 141 6.52 -25.95 8.59
CA GLU A 141 5.26 -25.73 7.90
C GLU A 141 4.84 -24.26 7.96
N THR A 142 4.88 -23.63 9.15
CA THR A 142 4.56 -22.21 9.29
C THR A 142 5.51 -21.31 8.51
N ALA A 143 6.81 -21.59 8.55
CA ALA A 143 7.83 -20.85 7.80
C ALA A 143 7.56 -20.93 6.29
N PHE A 144 7.24 -22.13 5.78
CA PHE A 144 6.87 -22.35 4.40
C PHE A 144 5.63 -21.53 3.98
N TYR A 145 4.57 -21.53 4.79
CA TYR A 145 3.36 -20.73 4.51
C TYR A 145 3.63 -19.22 4.53
N VAL A 146 4.43 -18.74 5.50
CA VAL A 146 4.83 -17.33 5.58
C VAL A 146 5.62 -16.93 4.33
N TRP A 147 6.56 -17.77 3.92
CA TRP A 147 7.38 -17.54 2.74
C TRP A 147 6.55 -17.53 1.45
N ALA A 148 5.65 -18.50 1.29
CA ALA A 148 4.73 -18.56 0.16
C ALA A 148 3.80 -17.33 0.09
N ALA A 149 3.39 -16.78 1.24
CA ALA A 149 2.50 -15.63 1.31
C ALA A 149 3.21 -14.28 1.10
N ALA A 150 4.50 -14.22 1.44
CA ALA A 150 5.30 -13.00 1.42
C ALA A 150 5.22 -12.20 0.11
N PRO A 151 5.39 -12.77 -1.10
CA PRO A 151 5.36 -12.00 -2.35
C PRO A 151 4.00 -11.33 -2.59
N PHE A 152 2.89 -12.02 -2.30
CA PHE A 152 1.55 -11.48 -2.46
C PHE A 152 1.26 -10.35 -1.47
N VAL A 153 1.65 -10.54 -0.21
CA VAL A 153 1.52 -9.52 0.85
C VAL A 153 2.35 -8.28 0.48
N LEU A 154 3.60 -8.46 0.06
CA LEU A 154 4.51 -7.38 -0.30
C LEU A 154 3.95 -6.57 -1.49
N THR A 155 3.55 -7.25 -2.56
CA THR A 155 2.97 -6.61 -3.75
C THR A 155 1.70 -5.83 -3.41
N THR A 156 0.81 -6.40 -2.60
CA THR A 156 -0.42 -5.74 -2.16
C THR A 156 -0.13 -4.49 -1.32
N CYS A 157 0.80 -4.59 -0.36
CA CYS A 157 1.24 -3.46 0.45
C CYS A 157 1.80 -2.33 -0.41
N LEU A 158 2.66 -2.64 -1.39
CA LEU A 158 3.24 -1.67 -2.31
C LEU A 158 2.16 -1.01 -3.18
N LEU A 159 1.22 -1.77 -3.73
CA LEU A 159 0.12 -1.24 -4.55
C LEU A 159 -0.82 -0.35 -3.73
N CYS A 160 -1.17 -0.76 -2.49
CA CYS A 160 -1.96 0.05 -1.57
C CYS A 160 -1.25 1.36 -1.21
N TRP A 161 0.05 1.29 -0.94
CA TRP A 161 0.87 2.47 -0.66
C TRP A 161 0.96 3.42 -1.86
N MET A 162 1.13 2.90 -3.08
CA MET A 162 1.12 3.69 -4.31
C MET A 162 -0.25 4.32 -4.60
N ALA A 163 -1.34 3.61 -4.35
CA ALA A 163 -2.69 4.14 -4.50
C ALA A 163 -2.95 5.31 -3.54
N GLN A 164 -2.52 5.18 -2.29
CA GLN A 164 -2.58 6.26 -1.31
C GLN A 164 -1.76 7.47 -1.75
N ARG A 165 -0.53 7.26 -2.26
CA ARG A 165 0.31 8.36 -2.74
C ARG A 165 -0.20 9.04 -4.00
N THR A 166 -1.00 8.36 -4.82
CA THR A 166 -1.54 8.94 -6.06
C THR A 166 -2.90 9.62 -5.86
N ALA A 167 -3.40 9.69 -4.62
CA ALA A 167 -4.74 10.19 -4.28
C ALA A 167 -5.83 9.52 -5.14
N ARG A 168 -5.63 8.25 -5.49
CA ARG A 168 -6.58 7.46 -6.27
C ARG A 168 -7.52 6.78 -5.29
N GLY A 169 -8.82 7.00 -5.48
CA GLY A 169 -9.85 6.50 -4.56
C GLY A 169 -9.79 4.98 -4.35
N PRO A 170 -10.52 4.48 -3.34
CA PRO A 170 -10.39 3.11 -2.83
C PRO A 170 -10.69 2.01 -3.85
N LYS A 171 -11.44 2.34 -4.91
CA LYS A 171 -11.78 1.41 -6.00
C LYS A 171 -10.54 0.82 -6.69
N TRP A 172 -9.47 1.63 -6.84
CA TRP A 172 -8.23 1.17 -7.50
C TRP A 172 -7.41 0.24 -6.61
N MET A 173 -7.43 0.46 -5.30
CA MET A 173 -6.81 -0.46 -4.34
C MET A 173 -7.51 -1.82 -4.36
N LEU A 174 -8.85 -1.82 -4.37
CA LEU A 174 -9.63 -3.04 -4.44
C LEU A 174 -9.42 -3.79 -5.76
N ALA A 175 -9.33 -3.08 -6.89
CA ALA A 175 -9.04 -3.69 -8.19
C ALA A 175 -7.67 -4.37 -8.21
N ALA A 176 -6.62 -3.69 -7.73
CA ALA A 176 -5.28 -4.25 -7.65
C ALA A 176 -5.21 -5.44 -6.67
N GLY A 177 -5.82 -5.30 -5.50
CA GLY A 177 -5.91 -6.37 -4.51
C GLY A 177 -6.66 -7.60 -5.02
N LEU A 178 -7.75 -7.40 -5.77
CA LEU A 178 -8.50 -8.49 -6.40
C LEU A 178 -7.65 -9.27 -7.39
N ILE A 179 -6.85 -8.59 -8.22
CA ILE A 179 -5.95 -9.26 -9.17
C ILE A 179 -4.93 -10.12 -8.41
N VAL A 180 -4.28 -9.56 -7.37
CA VAL A 180 -3.31 -10.31 -6.56
C VAL A 180 -3.96 -11.50 -5.84
N THR A 181 -5.17 -11.32 -5.30
CA THR A 181 -5.97 -12.40 -4.69
C THR A 181 -6.31 -13.50 -5.69
N LEU A 182 -6.71 -13.17 -6.91
CA LEU A 182 -7.01 -14.17 -7.94
C LEU A 182 -5.78 -14.99 -8.29
N VAL A 183 -4.62 -14.34 -8.46
CA VAL A 183 -3.35 -15.06 -8.70
C VAL A 183 -2.96 -15.91 -7.49
N ALA A 184 -3.11 -15.39 -6.27
CA ALA A 184 -2.86 -16.15 -5.05
C ALA A 184 -3.78 -17.37 -4.90
N ALA A 185 -5.04 -17.27 -5.35
CA ALA A 185 -5.99 -18.37 -5.33
C ALA A 185 -5.66 -19.47 -6.34
N MET A 186 -5.01 -19.10 -7.44
CA MET A 186 -4.51 -20.04 -8.45
C MET A 186 -3.16 -20.65 -8.07
N TYR A 187 -2.42 -20.02 -7.15
CA TYR A 187 -1.09 -20.48 -6.77
C TYR A 187 -1.15 -21.76 -5.92
N GLN A 188 -0.40 -22.78 -6.33
CA GLN A 188 -0.22 -24.03 -5.59
C GLN A 188 1.27 -24.26 -5.37
N LEU A 189 1.64 -24.57 -4.13
CA LEU A 189 3.00 -24.91 -3.74
C LEU A 189 2.97 -26.22 -2.97
N ASP A 190 3.77 -27.16 -3.43
CA ASP A 190 3.94 -28.48 -2.85
C ASP A 190 5.42 -28.69 -2.50
N MET A 191 5.66 -29.17 -1.29
CA MET A 191 6.98 -29.47 -0.76
C MET A 191 6.99 -30.91 -0.26
N ALA A 192 7.80 -31.75 -0.88
CA ALA A 192 8.08 -33.10 -0.41
C ALA A 192 9.37 -33.09 0.39
N LEU A 193 9.28 -33.37 1.70
CA LEU A 193 10.47 -33.50 2.55
C LEU A 193 11.23 -34.78 2.18
N PRO A 194 12.57 -34.71 2.02
CA PRO A 194 13.39 -35.89 1.81
C PRO A 194 13.44 -36.76 3.08
N THR A 195 13.17 -38.06 2.95
CA THR A 195 13.56 -39.06 3.96
C THR A 195 14.99 -39.59 3.75
N GLN A 196 15.55 -39.33 2.57
CA GLN A 196 16.93 -39.61 2.21
C GLN A 196 17.59 -38.35 1.65
N PRO A 197 18.87 -38.08 1.99
CA PRO A 197 19.58 -36.93 1.46
C PRO A 197 19.58 -36.95 -0.07
N GLY A 198 19.25 -35.81 -0.69
CA GLY A 198 19.18 -35.65 -2.14
C GLY A 198 17.79 -35.78 -2.78
N ASN A 199 16.77 -36.26 -2.05
CA ASN A 199 15.42 -36.50 -2.60
C ASN A 199 14.38 -35.42 -2.26
N GLY A 200 14.82 -34.21 -1.88
CA GLY A 200 13.89 -33.12 -1.59
C GLY A 200 13.32 -32.54 -2.88
N GLN A 201 12.00 -32.37 -2.95
CA GLN A 201 11.35 -31.76 -4.10
C GLN A 201 10.48 -30.59 -3.66
N LEU A 202 10.68 -29.44 -4.31
CA LEU A 202 9.82 -28.27 -4.21
C LEU A 202 9.21 -28.04 -5.58
N SER A 203 7.88 -28.07 -5.70
CA SER A 203 7.15 -27.80 -6.92
C SER A 203 6.18 -26.65 -6.70
N ALA A 204 6.25 -25.65 -7.58
CA ALA A 204 5.29 -24.56 -7.66
C ALA A 204 4.47 -24.74 -8.95
N ASP A 205 3.16 -24.74 -8.83
CA ASP A 205 2.24 -24.85 -9.95
C ASP A 205 1.19 -23.72 -9.89
N MET A 206 0.64 -23.37 -11.05
CA MET A 206 -0.58 -22.59 -11.13
C MET A 206 -1.69 -23.60 -11.36
N GLY A 207 -2.64 -23.71 -10.42
CA GLY A 207 -3.67 -24.72 -10.24
C GLY A 207 -4.66 -24.97 -11.38
N PHE A 208 -4.26 -24.76 -12.63
CA PHE A 208 -4.78 -25.47 -13.77
C PHE A 208 -4.63 -26.97 -13.50
N PRO A 209 -5.68 -27.78 -13.74
CA PRO A 209 -5.58 -29.22 -13.59
C PRO A 209 -4.37 -29.67 -14.40
N PRO A 210 -3.40 -30.36 -13.78
CA PRO A 210 -2.20 -30.71 -14.48
C PRO A 210 -2.62 -31.52 -15.71
N TRP A 211 -2.24 -31.06 -16.89
CA TRP A 211 -2.15 -31.94 -18.06
C TRP A 211 -1.01 -32.97 -17.86
N GLN A 212 -0.46 -33.09 -16.65
CA GLN A 212 0.60 -34.03 -16.32
C GLN A 212 0.01 -35.42 -16.11
N THR A 213 0.14 -36.18 -17.18
CA THR A 213 0.29 -37.62 -17.28
C THR A 213 1.50 -38.14 -16.48
N ASN A 214 1.62 -37.78 -15.21
CA ASN A 214 2.61 -38.38 -14.34
C ASN A 214 1.96 -39.60 -13.69
N ALA A 215 2.09 -40.72 -14.40
CA ALA A 215 2.07 -42.03 -13.79
C ALA A 215 3.25 -42.13 -12.82
N SER A 216 3.13 -41.52 -11.64
CA SER A 216 3.96 -41.91 -10.51
C SER A 216 3.49 -43.31 -10.13
N THR A 217 4.25 -44.30 -10.59
CA THR A 217 4.19 -45.69 -10.11
C THR A 217 4.01 -45.69 -8.60
N ALA A 218 2.85 -46.18 -8.16
CA ALA A 218 2.33 -46.15 -6.79
C ALA A 218 3.12 -47.01 -5.78
N GLU A 219 4.39 -47.32 -6.04
CA GLU A 219 5.16 -48.31 -5.26
C GLU A 219 5.97 -47.71 -4.10
N SER A 220 5.99 -46.39 -3.89
CA SER A 220 6.79 -45.77 -2.81
C SER A 220 6.03 -44.68 -2.04
N GLU A 221 4.77 -44.91 -1.70
CA GLU A 221 3.93 -43.95 -0.94
C GLU A 221 4.20 -43.95 0.58
N ALA A 222 4.98 -44.91 1.10
CA ALA A 222 5.15 -45.10 2.55
C ALA A 222 6.13 -44.11 3.24
N ASP A 223 7.02 -43.44 2.49
CA ASP A 223 8.19 -42.76 3.09
C ASP A 223 8.33 -41.27 2.74
N THR A 224 7.26 -40.54 2.40
CA THR A 224 7.36 -39.10 2.10
C THR A 224 6.36 -38.25 2.88
N ILE A 225 6.87 -37.35 3.72
CA ILE A 225 6.08 -36.30 4.36
C ILE A 225 5.94 -35.17 3.34
N SER A 226 4.74 -35.01 2.79
CA SER A 226 4.42 -33.97 1.82
C SER A 226 3.58 -32.87 2.48
N PHE A 227 4.05 -31.62 2.35
CA PHE A 227 3.27 -30.44 2.65
C PHE A 227 2.73 -29.89 1.35
N ALA A 228 1.43 -29.64 1.32
CA ALA A 228 0.77 -29.03 0.18
C ALA A 228 -0.07 -27.88 0.69
N THR A 229 0.11 -26.71 0.09
CA THR A 229 -0.77 -25.55 0.33
C THR A 229 -2.26 -25.89 0.12
N SER A 230 -2.55 -26.86 -0.75
CA SER A 230 -3.88 -27.36 -1.08
C SER A 230 -4.49 -28.34 -0.07
N ARG A 231 -3.68 -28.95 0.83
CA ARG A 231 -4.16 -29.97 1.77
C ARG A 231 -4.95 -29.40 2.94
N HIS A 232 -4.59 -28.20 3.41
CA HIS A 232 -5.31 -27.56 4.49
C HIS A 232 -6.38 -26.60 3.94
N LEU A 233 -7.65 -26.87 4.26
CA LEU A 233 -8.79 -26.01 3.93
C LEU A 233 -8.56 -24.56 4.40
N LEU A 234 -7.84 -24.43 5.53
CA LEU A 234 -7.37 -23.17 6.07
C LEU A 234 -6.40 -22.44 5.13
N GLY A 235 -5.41 -23.16 4.59
CA GLY A 235 -4.47 -22.63 3.59
C GLY A 235 -5.17 -22.20 2.31
N ARG A 236 -6.08 -23.02 1.78
CA ARG A 236 -6.82 -22.71 0.55
C ARG A 236 -7.69 -21.46 0.64
N ILE A 237 -8.28 -21.20 1.80
CA ILE A 237 -9.22 -20.08 1.97
C ILE A 237 -8.51 -18.85 2.52
N LEU A 238 -7.68 -18.98 3.56
CA LEU A 238 -7.06 -17.81 4.20
C LEU A 238 -5.96 -17.19 3.35
N PHE A 239 -5.15 -18.00 2.67
CA PHE A 239 -4.04 -17.53 1.86
C PHE A 239 -4.47 -16.51 0.78
N PRO A 240 -5.45 -16.80 -0.10
CA PRO A 240 -5.88 -15.84 -1.10
C PRO A 240 -6.61 -14.62 -0.52
N MET A 241 -7.12 -14.72 0.71
CA MET A 241 -7.81 -13.63 1.38
C MET A 241 -6.85 -12.61 2.04
N LEU A 242 -5.57 -12.96 2.23
CA LEU A 242 -4.58 -12.07 2.84
C LEU A 242 -4.41 -10.73 2.10
N PRO A 243 -4.24 -10.68 0.77
CA PRO A 243 -4.22 -9.42 0.03
C PRO A 243 -5.45 -8.54 0.29
N PHE A 244 -6.64 -9.15 0.31
CA PHE A 244 -7.89 -8.42 0.53
C PHE A 244 -7.98 -7.87 1.96
N ALA A 245 -7.56 -8.66 2.96
CA ALA A 245 -7.48 -8.21 4.35
C ALA A 245 -6.52 -7.01 4.51
N ILE A 246 -5.37 -7.04 3.81
CA ILE A 246 -4.41 -5.92 3.78
C ILE A 246 -5.04 -4.69 3.15
N CYS A 247 -5.71 -4.82 2.00
CA CYS A 247 -6.46 -3.71 1.40
C CYS A 247 -7.47 -3.13 2.39
N GLY A 248 -8.25 -3.99 3.07
CA GLY A 248 -9.20 -3.59 4.11
C GLY A 248 -8.55 -2.81 5.25
N LEU A 249 -7.39 -3.25 5.73
CA LEU A 249 -6.63 -2.55 6.77
C LEU A 249 -6.17 -1.16 6.32
N PHE A 250 -5.68 -1.03 5.09
CA PHE A 250 -5.29 0.27 4.53
C PHE A 250 -6.49 1.19 4.33
N LEU A 251 -7.64 0.65 3.91
CA LEU A 251 -8.88 1.41 3.78
C LEU A 251 -9.41 1.88 5.13
N TRP A 252 -9.41 1.01 6.14
CA TRP A 252 -9.80 1.34 7.51
C TRP A 252 -8.87 2.39 8.12
N ARG A 253 -7.56 2.26 7.91
CA ARG A 253 -6.59 3.27 8.33
C ARG A 253 -6.85 4.62 7.65
N ASN A 254 -7.18 4.62 6.37
CA ASN A 254 -7.49 5.85 5.63
C ASN A 254 -8.82 6.48 6.07
N SER A 255 -9.84 5.66 6.35
CA SER A 255 -11.17 6.15 6.75
C SER A 255 -11.18 6.78 8.15
N ARG A 256 -10.28 6.36 9.04
CA ARG A 256 -10.19 6.96 10.38
C ARG A 256 -9.64 8.39 10.36
N GLY A 257 -9.06 8.83 9.24
CA GLY A 257 -8.30 10.06 9.17
C GLY A 257 -7.11 9.99 10.12
N THR A 258 -6.00 10.65 9.80
CA THR A 258 -5.07 11.00 10.87
C THR A 258 -5.87 11.78 11.91
N PRO A 259 -5.92 11.38 13.20
CA PRO A 259 -6.54 12.21 14.23
C PRO A 259 -5.99 13.61 14.02
N ARG A 260 -6.88 14.61 13.89
CA ARG A 260 -6.47 16.00 13.83
C ARG A 260 -5.52 16.18 15.02
N PRO A 261 -4.24 16.56 14.82
CA PRO A 261 -3.44 16.95 15.98
C PRO A 261 -4.31 17.96 16.73
N PRO A 262 -4.45 17.83 18.07
CA PRO A 262 -5.19 18.83 18.83
C PRO A 262 -4.59 20.16 18.39
N MET A 263 -5.43 21.01 17.77
CA MET A 263 -4.99 22.33 17.38
C MET A 263 -4.44 22.93 18.66
N LEU A 264 -3.13 23.18 18.71
CA LEU A 264 -2.49 23.87 19.81
C LEU A 264 -3.19 25.23 19.89
N SER A 265 -4.24 25.30 20.70
CA SER A 265 -4.92 26.51 21.10
C SER A 265 -4.04 27.23 22.10
N HIS A 266 -2.78 27.49 21.74
CA HIS A 266 -1.94 28.44 22.42
C HIS A 266 -1.95 29.72 21.60
N ALA A 267 -3.10 30.39 21.62
CA ALA A 267 -3.08 31.84 21.72
C ALA A 267 -2.49 32.13 23.11
N ALA A 268 -1.16 32.26 23.18
CA ALA A 268 -0.56 32.94 24.31
C ALA A 268 -1.17 34.36 24.34
N PRO A 269 -1.82 34.79 25.44
CA PRO A 269 -2.24 36.17 25.54
C PRO A 269 -0.99 37.05 25.43
N LEU A 270 -0.96 37.93 24.45
CA LEU A 270 -0.01 39.03 24.38
C LEU A 270 -0.15 39.80 25.69
N SER A 271 0.82 39.62 26.59
CA SER A 271 0.99 40.41 27.78
C SER A 271 1.23 41.85 27.34
N THR A 272 0.19 42.69 27.47
CA THR A 272 0.34 44.14 27.43
C THR A 272 0.94 44.56 28.76
N SER A 273 2.26 44.67 28.84
CA SER A 273 2.90 45.40 29.92
C SER A 273 2.75 46.89 29.64
N HIS A 274 2.02 47.55 30.56
CA HIS A 274 1.97 48.99 30.76
C HIS A 274 3.32 49.57 31.20
#